data_AF-A0A2E4WPC4-F1
#
_entry.id   AF-A0A2E4WPC4-F1
#
_cell.length_a   1.000
_cell.length_b   1.000
_cell.length_c   1.000
_cell.angle_alpha   90.00
_cell.angle_beta   90.00
_cell.angle_gamma   90.00
#
_symmetry.space_group_name_H-M   'P 1'
#
loop_
_entity.id
_entity.type
_entity.pdbx_description
1 polymer ?
#
loop_
_entity_poly.entity_id
_entity_poly.type
_entity_poly.pdbx_seq_one_letter_code
_entity_poly.pdbx_strand_id
1 'polypeptide(L)'
;MDEYFLFGYQNQIALYNQLKDDKNAMKSFKLHEKYKRELTDIYKEYVRTGVKNDKVNLDFLEGAVFRISLGIFNEYSMPIDIYLHEEIVTIPLGEDFYSFICGNYDNFLSAEKYLQKLEARGYIDAHIIAFKDGKRTDFSND
;
A
#
# COMPACT_ATOMS: atom_id res chain seq x y z
N MET A 1 10.68 17.44 -3.77
CA MET A 1 11.10 17.11 -2.40
C MET A 1 9.82 16.66 -1.70
N ASP A 2 9.78 15.48 -1.08
CA ASP A 2 8.55 15.00 -0.44
C ASP A 2 8.25 15.86 0.81
N GLU A 3 7.34 16.83 0.68
CA GLU A 3 6.98 17.77 1.76
C GLU A 3 6.43 17.07 3.01
N TYR A 4 6.04 15.79 2.89
CA TYR A 4 5.47 15.00 3.96
C TYR A 4 6.52 14.25 4.81
N PHE A 5 7.81 14.27 4.39
CA PHE A 5 8.97 13.76 5.15
C PHE A 5 8.76 12.38 5.80
N LEU A 6 8.06 11.44 5.14
CA LEU A 6 7.72 10.14 5.73
C LEU A 6 8.96 9.39 6.23
N PHE A 7 10.01 9.34 5.40
CA PHE A 7 11.28 8.73 5.77
C PHE A 7 11.94 9.42 6.98
N GLY A 8 11.78 10.75 7.10
CA GLY A 8 12.24 11.51 8.26
C GLY A 8 11.55 11.05 9.55
N TYR A 9 10.23 10.86 9.52
CA TYR A 9 9.49 10.34 10.67
C TYR A 9 9.85 8.87 10.97
N GLN A 10 10.07 8.02 9.98
CA GLN A 10 10.55 6.65 10.17
C GLN A 10 11.90 6.61 10.89
N ASN A 11 12.86 7.43 10.44
CA ASN A 11 14.16 7.55 11.09
C ASN A 11 14.04 8.05 12.53
N GLN A 12 13.16 9.03 12.79
CA GLN A 12 12.89 9.50 14.15
C GLN A 12 12.32 8.39 15.05
N ILE A 13 11.35 7.61 14.56
CA ILE A 13 10.79 6.47 15.30
C ILE A 13 11.90 5.48 15.66
N ALA A 14 12.76 5.11 14.70
CA ALA A 14 13.87 4.19 14.94
C ALA A 14 14.86 4.72 15.99
N LEU A 15 15.25 5.99 15.89
CA LEU A 15 16.14 6.63 16.86
C LEU A 15 15.51 6.68 18.26
N TYR A 16 14.25 7.07 18.40
CA TYR A 16 13.58 7.11 19.70
C TYR A 16 13.41 5.72 20.32
N ASN A 17 13.13 4.69 19.51
CA ASN A 17 13.09 3.31 19.99
C ASN A 17 14.45 2.85 20.53
N GLN A 18 15.56 3.19 19.86
CA GLN A 18 16.92 2.89 20.35
C GLN A 18 17.22 3.58 21.68
N LEU A 19 16.72 4.80 21.86
CA LEU A 19 16.84 5.58 23.09
C LEU A 19 15.85 5.15 24.19
N LYS A 20 14.96 4.19 23.92
CA LYS A 20 13.84 3.79 24.81
C LYS A 20 12.94 4.96 25.20
N ASP A 21 12.75 5.91 24.27
CA ASP A 21 11.87 7.07 24.42
C ASP A 21 10.52 6.82 23.73
N ASP A 22 9.70 5.97 24.36
CA ASP A 22 8.43 5.52 23.81
C ASP A 22 7.46 6.68 23.52
N LYS A 23 7.54 7.76 24.31
CA LYS A 23 6.67 8.93 24.15
C LYS A 23 6.94 9.64 22.83
N ASN A 24 8.22 9.90 22.52
CA ASN A 24 8.59 10.58 21.28
C ASN A 24 8.51 9.64 20.07
N ALA A 25 8.78 8.34 20.25
CA ALA A 25 8.53 7.33 19.23
C ALA A 25 7.05 7.32 18.82
N MET A 26 6.14 7.25 19.79
CA MET A 26 4.68 7.26 19.56
C MET A 26 4.21 8.58 18.90
N LYS A 27 4.76 9.73 19.31
CA LYS A 27 4.44 11.02 18.68
C LYS A 27 4.87 11.04 17.20
N SER A 28 6.07 10.56 16.90
CA SER A 28 6.61 10.51 15.54
C SER A 28 5.82 9.53 14.67
N PHE A 29 5.44 8.37 15.24
CA PHE A 29 4.55 7.40 14.59
C PHE A 29 3.19 8.00 14.23
N LYS A 30 2.55 8.74 15.15
CA LYS A 30 1.26 9.40 14.86
C LYS A 30 1.37 10.43 13.73
N LEU A 31 2.48 11.17 13.65
CA LEU A 31 2.74 12.11 12.56
C LEU A 31 2.97 11.38 11.24
N HIS A 32 3.79 10.32 11.25
CA HIS A 32 3.99 9.45 10.09
C HIS A 32 2.65 8.95 9.52
N GLU A 33 1.81 8.35 10.35
CA GLU A 33 0.52 7.81 9.92
C GLU A 33 -0.44 8.90 9.40
N LYS A 34 -0.43 10.07 10.04
CA LYS A 34 -1.21 11.22 9.57
C LYS A 34 -0.79 11.63 8.16
N TYR A 35 0.50 11.85 7.94
CA TYR A 35 1.02 12.31 6.66
C TYR A 35 0.93 11.26 5.56
N LYS A 36 1.10 9.98 5.91
CA LYS A 36 0.85 8.86 5.01
C LYS A 36 -0.60 8.86 4.52
N ARG A 37 -1.58 9.10 5.41
CA ARG A 37 -2.99 9.22 5.05
C ARG A 37 -3.24 10.42 4.13
N GLU A 38 -2.71 11.60 4.46
CA GLU A 38 -2.87 12.80 3.63
C GLU A 38 -2.31 12.60 2.21
N LEU A 39 -1.13 11.99 2.08
CA LEU A 39 -0.55 11.60 0.79
C LEU A 39 -1.42 10.61 0.03
N THR A 40 -2.00 9.64 0.74
CA THR A 40 -2.91 8.64 0.15
C THR A 40 -4.17 9.31 -0.40
N ASP A 41 -4.71 10.31 0.30
CA ASP A 41 -5.90 11.05 -0.15
C ASP A 41 -5.58 11.93 -1.37
N ILE A 42 -4.42 12.60 -1.40
CA ILE A 42 -3.94 13.34 -2.58
C ILE A 42 -3.78 12.42 -3.78
N TYR A 43 -3.19 11.24 -3.56
CA TYR A 43 -3.06 10.22 -4.58
C TYR A 43 -4.44 9.82 -5.14
N LYS A 44 -5.38 9.44 -4.26
CA LYS A 44 -6.73 9.02 -4.64
C LYS A 44 -7.46 10.10 -5.43
N GLU A 45 -7.26 11.37 -5.07
CA GLU A 45 -7.82 12.50 -5.82
C GLU A 45 -7.20 12.60 -7.20
N TYR A 46 -5.86 12.59 -7.30
CA TYR A 46 -5.16 12.69 -8.57
C TYR A 46 -5.56 11.58 -9.55
N VAL A 47 -5.62 10.32 -9.11
CA VAL A 47 -6.02 9.20 -9.99
C VAL A 47 -7.49 9.23 -10.38
N ARG A 48 -8.35 9.94 -9.62
CA ARG A 48 -9.77 10.10 -9.96
C ARG A 48 -10.03 11.29 -10.88
N THR A 49 -9.33 12.41 -10.68
CA THR A 49 -9.64 13.68 -11.34
C THR A 49 -8.56 14.16 -12.30
N GLY A 50 -7.35 13.58 -12.23
CA GLY A 50 -6.17 14.02 -12.98
C GLY A 50 -5.55 15.32 -12.45
N VAL A 51 -6.09 15.90 -11.37
CA VAL A 51 -5.63 17.18 -10.82
C VAL A 51 -4.34 16.97 -10.03
N LYS A 52 -3.22 17.49 -10.55
CA LYS A 52 -1.92 17.45 -9.86
C LYS A 52 -1.94 18.31 -8.60
N ASN A 53 -1.19 17.90 -7.59
CA ASN A 53 -0.95 18.68 -6.39
C ASN A 53 0.46 19.28 -6.46
N ASP A 54 0.57 20.60 -6.40
CA ASP A 54 1.85 21.29 -6.55
C ASP A 54 2.89 20.95 -5.47
N LYS A 55 2.45 20.39 -4.33
CA LYS A 55 3.29 20.01 -3.19
C LYS A 55 3.83 18.59 -3.27
N VAL A 56 3.27 17.74 -4.14
CA VAL A 56 3.58 16.32 -4.20
C VAL A 56 3.95 15.93 -5.63
N ASN A 57 5.12 15.31 -5.79
CA ASN A 57 5.47 14.71 -7.07
C ASN A 57 4.67 13.39 -7.24
N LEU A 58 3.79 13.37 -8.23
CA LEU A 58 2.92 12.24 -8.55
C LEU A 58 3.28 11.56 -9.88
N ASP A 59 4.39 11.93 -10.52
CA ASP A 59 4.78 11.45 -11.85
C ASP A 59 5.03 9.93 -11.86
N PHE A 60 5.38 9.34 -10.71
CA PHE A 60 5.53 7.89 -10.58
C PHE A 60 4.23 7.10 -10.83
N LEU A 61 3.08 7.78 -10.78
CA LEU A 61 1.77 7.20 -11.05
C LEU A 61 1.37 7.26 -12.52
N GLU A 62 2.04 8.11 -13.33
CA GLU A 62 1.73 8.19 -14.75
C GLU A 62 2.07 6.86 -15.42
N GLY A 63 1.06 6.16 -15.94
CA GLY A 63 1.21 4.82 -16.51
C GLY A 63 1.58 3.75 -15.47
N ALA A 64 1.23 3.96 -14.20
CA ALA A 64 1.26 2.91 -13.20
C ALA A 64 0.11 1.92 -13.43
N VAL A 65 0.36 0.66 -13.05
CA VAL A 65 -0.61 -0.42 -13.02
C VAL A 65 -1.00 -0.68 -11.57
N PHE A 66 -2.30 -0.77 -11.30
CA PHE A 66 -2.84 -1.05 -9.98
C PHE A 66 -3.21 -2.52 -9.85
N ARG A 67 -2.83 -3.14 -8.74
CA ARG A 67 -3.20 -4.52 -8.38
C ARG A 67 -3.73 -4.53 -6.95
N ILE A 68 -4.30 -5.64 -6.50
CA ILE A 68 -4.73 -5.80 -5.11
C ILE A 68 -3.82 -6.78 -4.41
N SER A 69 -3.19 -6.35 -3.31
CA SER A 69 -2.59 -7.28 -2.34
C SER A 69 -3.72 -7.94 -1.57
N LEU A 70 -3.80 -9.27 -1.63
CA LEU A 70 -4.76 -10.07 -0.86
C LEU A 70 -4.26 -10.39 0.55
N GLY A 71 -2.96 -10.19 0.79
CA GLY A 71 -2.30 -10.48 2.06
C GLY A 71 -1.16 -11.49 1.93
N ILE A 72 -0.60 -11.84 3.09
CA ILE A 72 0.44 -12.85 3.25
C ILE A 72 -0.18 -14.02 4.02
N PHE A 73 -0.09 -15.21 3.46
CA PHE A 73 -0.67 -16.43 4.05
C PHE A 73 0.33 -17.56 4.05
N ASN A 74 0.13 -18.51 4.95
CA ASN A 74 0.74 -19.83 4.83
C ASN A 74 -0.34 -20.85 4.41
N GLU A 75 0.04 -22.11 4.22
CA GLU A 75 -0.88 -23.16 3.77
C GLU A 75 -2.09 -23.37 4.70
N TYR A 76 -2.00 -22.96 5.98
CA TYR A 76 -3.04 -23.14 6.99
C TYR A 76 -3.97 -21.91 7.13
N SER A 77 -3.53 -20.73 6.72
CA SER A 77 -4.28 -19.47 6.88
C SER A 77 -4.87 -18.92 5.58
N MET A 78 -4.56 -19.55 4.45
CA MET A 78 -4.98 -19.10 3.13
C MET A 78 -6.49 -19.26 2.90
N PRO A 79 -7.19 -18.22 2.43
CA PRO A 79 -8.58 -18.31 1.99
C PRO A 79 -8.77 -19.37 0.88
N ILE A 80 -9.86 -20.13 0.95
CA ILE A 80 -10.11 -21.24 0.02
C ILE A 80 -10.32 -20.78 -1.43
N ASP A 81 -10.81 -19.56 -1.62
CA ASP A 81 -11.11 -18.94 -2.90
C ASP A 81 -9.94 -18.12 -3.45
N ILE A 82 -8.76 -18.12 -2.81
CA ILE A 82 -7.65 -17.26 -3.22
C ILE A 82 -7.26 -17.47 -4.69
N TYR A 83 -7.23 -18.71 -5.17
CA TYR A 83 -6.85 -19.02 -6.56
C TYR A 83 -7.98 -18.79 -7.57
N LEU A 84 -9.17 -18.36 -7.11
CA LEU A 84 -10.29 -18.00 -7.98
C LEU A 84 -10.23 -16.54 -8.44
N HIS A 85 -9.30 -15.74 -7.91
CA HIS A 85 -9.07 -14.38 -8.38
C HIS A 85 -8.33 -14.36 -9.72
N GLU A 86 -8.75 -13.47 -10.61
CA GLU A 86 -8.12 -13.28 -11.91
C GLU A 86 -6.74 -12.63 -11.77
N GLU A 87 -5.83 -12.99 -12.68
CA GLU A 87 -4.46 -12.46 -12.76
C GLU A 87 -3.70 -12.54 -11.43
N ILE A 88 -3.87 -13.67 -10.74
CA ILE A 88 -3.17 -13.94 -9.48
C ILE A 88 -1.66 -14.11 -9.71
N VAL A 89 -0.90 -13.52 -8.81
CA VAL A 89 0.55 -13.63 -8.68
C VAL A 89 0.84 -14.08 -7.26
N THR A 90 1.63 -15.14 -7.15
CA THR A 90 2.08 -15.69 -5.87
C THR A 90 3.58 -15.44 -5.74
N ILE A 91 3.98 -14.80 -4.64
CA ILE A 91 5.38 -14.50 -4.33
C ILE A 91 5.78 -15.31 -3.09
N PRO A 92 6.70 -16.27 -3.21
CA PRO A 92 7.21 -17.00 -2.03
C PRO A 92 8.07 -16.07 -1.18
N LEU A 93 7.81 -16.04 0.13
CA LEU A 93 8.56 -15.23 1.11
C LEU A 93 9.51 -16.06 1.97
N GLY A 94 9.43 -17.40 1.88
CA GLY A 94 10.17 -18.35 2.73
C GLY A 94 9.30 -18.88 3.86
N GLU A 95 9.76 -19.95 4.53
CA GLU A 95 9.07 -20.59 5.67
C GLU A 95 7.57 -20.88 5.41
N ASP A 96 7.24 -21.31 4.19
CA ASP A 96 5.88 -21.60 3.72
C ASP A 96 4.90 -20.42 3.75
N PHE A 97 5.41 -19.19 3.78
CA PHE A 97 4.64 -17.96 3.58
C PHE A 97 4.67 -17.49 2.13
N TYR A 98 3.51 -17.01 1.67
CA TYR A 98 3.28 -16.55 0.32
C TYR A 98 2.50 -15.22 0.34
N SER A 99 2.98 -14.23 -0.40
CA SER A 99 2.20 -13.03 -0.72
C SER A 99 1.37 -13.29 -1.97
N PHE A 100 0.09 -12.95 -1.91
CA PHE A 100 -0.83 -13.08 -3.03
C PHE A 100 -1.28 -11.71 -3.50
N ILE A 101 -1.15 -11.49 -4.80
CA ILE A 101 -1.55 -10.26 -5.49
C ILE A 101 -2.49 -10.66 -6.62
N CYS A 102 -3.55 -9.92 -6.88
CA CYS A 102 -4.47 -10.21 -7.99
C CYS A 102 -4.89 -8.95 -8.75
N GLY A 103 -5.52 -9.18 -9.91
CA GLY A 103 -5.99 -8.15 -10.81
C GLY A 103 -4.87 -7.34 -11.48
N ASN A 104 -5.25 -6.60 -12.51
CA ASN A 104 -4.39 -5.74 -13.30
C ASN A 104 -5.24 -4.60 -13.85
N TYR A 105 -5.15 -3.43 -13.21
CA TYR A 105 -6.00 -2.29 -13.50
C TYR A 105 -5.16 -1.11 -13.99
N ASP A 106 -5.58 -0.51 -15.10
CA ASP A 106 -4.98 0.68 -15.69
C ASP A 106 -5.34 1.98 -14.94
N ASN A 107 -6.31 1.90 -14.02
CA ASN A 107 -6.74 3.03 -13.20
C ASN A 107 -7.18 2.58 -11.80
N PHE A 108 -7.02 3.49 -10.85
CA PHE A 108 -7.32 3.26 -9.45
C PHE A 108 -8.79 2.94 -9.18
N LEU A 109 -9.73 3.56 -9.91
CA LEU A 109 -11.16 3.37 -9.66
C LEU A 109 -11.62 1.95 -10.00
N SER A 110 -11.05 1.33 -11.04
CA SER A 110 -11.28 -0.09 -11.34
C SER A 110 -10.76 -0.99 -10.22
N ALA A 111 -9.57 -0.70 -9.69
CA ALA A 111 -9.00 -1.44 -8.57
C ALA A 111 -9.84 -1.28 -7.28
N GLU A 112 -10.27 -0.06 -6.97
CA GLU A 112 -11.12 0.25 -5.81
C GLU A 112 -12.48 -0.47 -5.87
N LYS A 113 -13.11 -0.53 -7.05
CA LYS A 113 -14.33 -1.30 -7.25
C LYS A 113 -14.15 -2.79 -6.97
N TYR A 114 -12.98 -3.35 -7.29
CA TYR A 114 -12.70 -4.75 -6.99
C TYR A 114 -12.38 -4.95 -5.50
N LEU A 115 -11.61 -4.05 -4.89
CA LEU A 115 -11.30 -4.08 -3.47
C LEU A 115 -12.59 -4.09 -2.61
N GLN A 116 -13.57 -3.24 -2.92
CA GLN A 116 -14.86 -3.23 -2.22
C GLN A 116 -15.60 -4.59 -2.30
N LYS A 117 -15.44 -5.33 -3.41
CA LYS A 117 -16.01 -6.68 -3.54
C LYS A 117 -15.27 -7.71 -2.68
N LEU A 118 -13.96 -7.54 -2.50
CA LEU A 118 -13.12 -8.40 -1.67
C LEU A 118 -13.40 -8.18 -0.18
N GLU A 119 -13.53 -6.93 0.25
CA GLU A 119 -13.92 -6.58 1.63
C GLU A 119 -15.25 -7.25 2.01
N ALA A 120 -16.24 -7.21 1.11
CA ALA A 120 -17.53 -7.89 1.29
C ALA A 120 -17.42 -9.43 1.36
N ARG A 121 -16.31 -10.02 0.91
CA ARG A 121 -16.02 -11.45 0.95
C ARG A 121 -15.09 -11.86 2.11
N GLY A 122 -14.66 -10.91 2.93
CA GLY A 122 -13.85 -11.18 4.13
C GLY A 122 -12.36 -10.92 3.98
N TYR A 123 -11.91 -10.37 2.86
CA TYR A 123 -10.52 -9.92 2.68
C TYR A 123 -10.34 -8.53 3.30
N ILE A 124 -10.35 -8.46 4.63
CA ILE A 124 -10.33 -7.19 5.39
C ILE A 124 -9.00 -6.44 5.30
N ASP A 125 -7.90 -7.15 5.08
CA ASP A 125 -6.54 -6.58 4.99
C ASP A 125 -6.10 -6.34 3.54
N ALA A 126 -6.99 -6.60 2.57
CA ALA A 126 -6.69 -6.33 1.18
C ALA A 126 -6.51 -4.84 0.94
N HIS A 127 -5.57 -4.48 0.06
CA HIS A 127 -5.30 -3.10 -0.27
C HIS A 127 -4.75 -2.96 -1.68
N ILE A 128 -4.94 -1.78 -2.28
CA ILE A 128 -4.44 -1.48 -3.62
C ILE A 128 -2.95 -1.20 -3.55
N ILE A 129 -2.21 -1.83 -4.45
CA ILE A 129 -0.77 -1.65 -4.65
C ILE A 129 -0.53 -1.14 -6.08
N ALA A 130 0.53 -0.39 -6.29
CA ALA A 130 0.83 0.23 -7.59
C ALA A 130 2.20 -0.24 -8.10
N PHE A 131 2.30 -0.47 -9.40
CA PHE A 131 3.55 -0.80 -10.07
C PHE A 131 3.83 0.18 -11.20
N LYS A 132 5.06 0.67 -11.28
CA LYS A 132 5.57 1.43 -12.41
C LYS A 132 6.80 0.74 -12.97
N ASP A 133 6.78 0.43 -14.26
CA ASP A 133 7.89 -0.25 -14.97
C ASP A 133 8.34 -1.54 -14.25
N GLY A 134 7.38 -2.30 -13.71
CA GLY A 134 7.62 -3.54 -12.97
C GLY A 134 8.13 -3.36 -11.54
N LYS A 135 8.32 -2.12 -11.07
CA LYS A 135 8.71 -1.82 -9.68
C LYS A 135 7.48 -1.41 -8.87
N ARG A 136 7.36 -1.96 -7.67
CA ARG A 136 6.32 -1.58 -6.71
C ARG A 136 6.55 -0.13 -6.25
N THR A 137 5.51 0.69 -6.28
CA THR A 137 5.57 2.13 -6.00
C THR A 137 4.53 2.61 -4.98
N ASP A 138 3.72 1.73 -4.41
CA ASP A 138 2.81 2.09 -3.33
C ASP A 138 3.57 2.37 -2.03
N PHE A 139 3.10 3.37 -1.28
CA PHE A 139 3.63 3.77 0.02
C PHE A 139 3.27 2.82 1.17
N SER A 140 2.83 1.59 0.88
CA SER A 140 2.69 0.59 1.94
C SER A 140 4.11 0.16 2.33
N ASN A 141 4.55 0.62 3.49
CA ASN A 141 5.70 0.03 4.18
C ASN A 141 5.56 -1.49 4.17
N ASP A 142 6.51 -2.17 3.53
CA ASP A 142 6.93 -3.50 4.00
C ASP A 142 7.43 -3.39 5.46
#